data_AF-A0A7J0GI82-F1
#
_entry.id   AF-A0A7J0GI82-F1
#
_cell.length_a   1.000
_cell.length_b   1.000
_cell.length_c   1.000
_cell.angle_alpha   90.00
_cell.angle_beta   90.00
_cell.angle_gamma   90.00
#
_symmetry.space_group_name_H-M   'P 1'
#
loop_
_entity.id
_entity.type
_entity.pdbx_description
1 polymer ?
#
loop_
_entity_poly.entity_id
_entity_poly.type
_entity_poly.pdbx_seq_one_letter_code
_entity_poly.pdbx_strand_id
1 'polypeptide(L)'
;MAMNASMVSQSEQEQLIEKLGVFKVQGRDKRGRKVLRIIGKVFPAKLVSVEALGKYLEEKIFPNFGERPFSVVYVHAGVHRSDNFPGISALRSIFESIPVNIKDRLEAVYFLHPGIQSRLFLATFGRLLFSGG
;
A
#
# COMPACT_ATOMS: atom_id res chain seq x y z
N MET A 1 27.32 -4.07 -4.06
CA MET A 1 26.47 -5.10 -3.45
C MET A 1 25.06 -4.55 -3.38
N ALA A 2 24.07 -5.22 -3.97
CA ALA A 2 22.67 -4.79 -3.84
C ALA A 2 22.14 -5.22 -2.46
N MET A 3 21.68 -4.27 -1.65
CA MET A 3 21.02 -4.57 -0.38
C MET A 3 19.64 -5.15 -0.70
N ASN A 4 19.31 -6.30 -0.09
CA ASN A 4 18.01 -6.95 -0.16
C ASN A 4 17.35 -6.94 1.22
N ALA A 5 16.03 -7.12 1.28
CA ALA A 5 15.26 -7.12 2.53
C ALA A 5 15.80 -8.09 3.61
N SER A 6 16.46 -9.19 3.24
CA SER A 6 17.08 -10.14 4.18
C SER A 6 18.32 -9.61 4.91
N MET A 7 18.89 -8.49 4.46
CA MET A 7 20.09 -7.87 5.03
C MET A 7 19.78 -6.65 5.90
N VAL A 8 18.51 -6.24 5.99
CA VAL A 8 18.07 -5.04 6.72
C VAL A 8 17.14 -5.48 7.84
N SER A 9 17.40 -5.02 9.06
CA SER A 9 16.54 -5.37 10.20
C SER A 9 15.14 -4.79 10.03
N GLN A 10 14.14 -5.43 10.64
CA GLN A 10 12.74 -5.00 10.49
C GLN A 10 12.52 -3.53 10.91
N SER A 11 13.15 -3.08 12.00
CA SER A 11 13.04 -1.69 12.47
C SER A 11 13.62 -0.68 11.47
N GLU A 12 14.74 -1.01 10.81
CA GLU A 12 15.32 -0.18 9.75
C GLU A 12 14.41 -0.11 8.51
N GLN A 13 13.74 -1.22 8.17
CA GLN A 13 12.75 -1.24 7.08
C GLN A 13 11.56 -0.32 7.40
N GLU A 14 11.04 -0.38 8.63
CA GLU A 14 9.95 0.49 9.09
C GLU A 14 10.35 1.97 9.07
N GLN A 15 11.54 2.29 9.57
CA GLN A 15 12.11 3.66 9.52
C GLN A 15 12.27 4.16 8.08
N LEU A 16 12.66 3.28 7.15
CA LEU A 16 12.79 3.63 5.74
C LEU A 16 11.44 3.98 5.12
N ILE A 17 10.39 3.20 5.40
CA ILE A 17 9.02 3.47 4.95
C ILE A 17 8.55 4.83 5.45
N GLU A 18 8.78 5.12 6.74
CA GLU A 18 8.39 6.38 7.37
C GLU A 18 9.15 7.57 6.77
N LYS A 19 10.48 7.47 6.66
CA LYS A 19 11.35 8.53 6.12
C LYS A 19 11.01 8.87 4.67
N LEU A 20 10.66 7.88 3.86
CA LEU A 20 10.27 8.08 2.46
C LEU A 20 8.85 8.63 2.30
N GLY A 21 8.05 8.63 3.38
CA GLY A 21 6.69 9.17 3.37
C GLY A 21 5.76 8.43 2.41
N VAL A 22 6.00 7.12 2.25
CA VAL A 22 5.21 6.24 1.37
C VAL A 22 3.73 6.34 1.72
N PHE A 23 3.43 6.24 3.02
CA PHE A 23 2.09 6.31 3.58
C PHE A 23 1.92 7.62 4.35
N LYS A 24 0.84 8.34 4.08
CA LYS A 24 0.47 9.52 4.86
C LYS A 24 -1.04 9.66 4.94
N VAL A 25 -1.57 9.80 6.14
CA VAL A 25 -2.98 10.18 6.33
C VAL A 25 -3.08 11.69 6.09
N GLN A 26 -3.75 12.09 5.02
CA GLN A 26 -3.82 13.50 4.62
C GLN A 26 -5.15 13.82 3.94
N GLY A 27 -5.81 14.87 4.42
CA GLY A 27 -7.03 15.39 3.82
C GLY A 27 -8.27 14.56 4.14
N ARG A 28 -9.37 14.95 3.52
CA ARG A 28 -10.66 14.28 3.60
C ARG A 28 -11.28 14.19 2.22
N ASP A 29 -12.05 13.14 1.98
CA ASP A 29 -12.81 13.03 0.74
C ASP A 29 -14.12 13.84 0.78
N LYS A 30 -14.90 13.77 -0.29
CA LYS A 30 -16.19 14.49 -0.40
C LYS A 30 -17.21 14.10 0.68
N ARG A 31 -17.08 12.92 1.32
CA ARG A 31 -17.95 12.45 2.40
C ARG A 31 -17.34 12.71 3.78
N GLY A 32 -16.24 13.47 3.86
CA GLY A 32 -15.56 13.81 5.10
C GLY A 32 -14.69 12.69 5.70
N ARG A 33 -14.50 11.57 4.98
CA ARG A 33 -13.70 10.42 5.42
C ARG A 33 -12.22 10.74 5.31
N LYS A 34 -11.41 10.24 6.23
CA LYS A 34 -9.94 10.41 6.19
C LYS A 34 -9.39 9.72 4.94
N VAL A 35 -8.33 10.30 4.35
CA VAL A 35 -7.70 9.75 3.16
C VAL A 35 -6.28 9.27 3.48
N LEU A 36 -6.00 8.00 3.17
CA LEU A 36 -4.65 7.44 3.15
C LEU A 36 -4.04 7.70 1.78
N ARG A 37 -2.97 8.50 1.73
CA ARG A 37 -2.17 8.70 0.52
C ARG A 37 -1.04 7.68 0.49
N ILE A 38 -0.92 6.97 -0.62
CA ILE A 38 0.16 6.01 -0.91
C ILE A 38 0.92 6.49 -2.15
N ILE A 39 2.23 6.73 -2.03
CA ILE A 39 3.09 7.14 -3.16
C ILE A 39 3.92 5.95 -3.62
N GLY A 40 3.53 5.33 -4.73
CA GLY A 40 4.23 4.14 -5.26
C GLY A 40 5.66 4.42 -5.73
N LYS A 41 5.94 5.60 -6.29
CA LYS A 41 7.27 5.98 -6.82
C LYS A 41 8.40 5.80 -5.81
N VAL A 42 8.13 6.09 -4.55
CA VAL A 42 9.13 6.11 -3.47
C VAL A 42 9.09 4.83 -2.64
N PHE A 43 8.34 3.81 -3.06
CA PHE A 43 8.25 2.56 -2.29
C PHE A 43 9.52 1.70 -2.49
N PRO A 44 10.26 1.36 -1.43
CA PRO A 44 11.52 0.63 -1.52
C PRO A 44 11.30 -0.89 -1.62
N ALA A 45 10.71 -1.36 -2.72
CA ALA A 45 10.22 -2.74 -2.88
C ALA A 45 11.26 -3.85 -2.66
N LYS A 46 12.55 -3.58 -2.88
CA LYS A 46 13.64 -4.56 -2.68
C LYS A 46 14.11 -4.66 -1.22
N LEU A 47 13.83 -3.64 -0.42
CA LEU A 47 14.35 -3.48 0.93
C LEU A 47 13.30 -3.74 2.00
N VAL A 48 12.02 -3.71 1.65
CA VAL A 48 10.90 -3.88 2.58
C VAL A 48 10.22 -5.22 2.33
N SER A 49 10.16 -6.05 3.38
CA SER A 49 9.42 -7.30 3.38
C SER A 49 7.92 -7.08 3.61
N VAL A 50 7.11 -8.09 3.26
CA VAL A 50 5.65 -8.04 3.48
C VAL A 50 5.33 -7.94 4.98
N GLU A 51 6.10 -8.65 5.82
CA GLU A 51 5.95 -8.68 7.27
C GLU A 51 6.27 -7.32 7.90
N ALA A 52 7.39 -6.69 7.50
CA ALA A 52 7.77 -5.36 7.99
C ALA A 52 6.74 -4.31 7.58
N LEU A 53 6.25 -4.36 6.34
CA LEU A 53 5.19 -3.47 5.88
C LEU A 53 3.88 -3.70 6.65
N GLY A 54 3.47 -4.94 6.84
CA GLY A 54 2.26 -5.29 7.59
C GLY A 54 2.30 -4.70 9.00
N LYS A 55 3.40 -4.94 9.73
CA LYS A 55 3.59 -4.41 11.08
C LYS A 55 3.59 -2.88 11.11
N TYR A 56 4.28 -2.23 10.17
CA TYR A 56 4.25 -0.77 10.05
C TYR A 56 2.81 -0.23 9.87
N LEU A 57 2.03 -0.87 8.99
CA LEU A 57 0.65 -0.45 8.75
C LEU A 57 -0.21 -0.62 10.01
N GLU A 58 -0.06 -1.73 10.73
CA GLU A 58 -0.78 -2.02 11.97
C GLU A 58 -0.45 -1.05 13.10
N GLU A 59 0.83 -0.76 13.32
CA GLU A 59 1.27 0.06 14.45
C GLU A 59 1.16 1.57 14.18
N LYS A 60 1.44 2.00 12.93
CA LYS A 60 1.61 3.42 12.60
C LYS A 60 0.49 4.01 11.76
N ILE A 61 -0.19 3.22 10.94
CA ILE A 61 -1.16 3.73 9.95
C ILE A 61 -2.60 3.48 10.38
N PHE A 62 -2.98 2.23 10.64
CA PHE A 62 -4.34 1.82 10.98
C PHE A 62 -4.94 2.53 12.20
N PRO A 63 -4.19 2.79 13.30
CA PRO A 63 -4.73 3.49 14.46
C PRO A 63 -5.22 4.91 14.13
N ASN A 64 -4.70 5.54 13.08
CA ASN A 64 -5.13 6.88 12.68
C ASN A 64 -6.56 6.95 12.14
N PHE A 65 -7.16 5.83 11.72
CA PHE A 65 -8.53 5.83 11.18
C PHE A 65 -9.58 5.60 12.28
N GLY A 66 -9.18 5.04 13.43
CA GLY A 66 -10.10 4.64 14.48
C GLY A 66 -11.15 3.68 13.93
N GLU A 67 -12.41 3.84 14.35
CA GLU A 67 -13.54 3.03 13.87
C GLU A 67 -14.23 3.57 12.62
N ARG A 68 -13.74 4.68 12.05
CA ARG A 68 -14.44 5.37 10.96
C ARG A 68 -14.02 4.82 9.60
N PRO A 69 -14.94 4.82 8.61
CA PRO A 69 -14.59 4.52 7.23
C PRO A 69 -13.56 5.51 6.67
N PHE A 70 -12.71 5.02 5.78
CA PHE A 70 -11.66 5.80 5.15
C PHE A 70 -11.54 5.48 3.66
N SER A 71 -10.76 6.29 2.95
CA SER A 71 -10.47 6.07 1.54
C SER A 71 -8.97 6.10 1.29
N VAL A 72 -8.53 5.46 0.22
CA VAL A 72 -7.13 5.40 -0.18
C VAL A 72 -6.95 6.13 -1.50
N VAL A 73 -5.88 6.91 -1.62
CA VAL A 73 -5.39 7.44 -2.89
C VAL A 73 -4.03 6.83 -3.16
N TYR A 74 -3.95 6.00 -4.19
CA TYR A 74 -2.71 5.41 -4.65
C TYR A 74 -2.17 6.16 -5.87
N VAL A 75 -1.01 6.80 -5.70
CA VAL A 75 -0.32 7.53 -6.77
C VAL A 75 0.69 6.60 -7.43
N HIS A 76 0.37 6.17 -8.65
CA HIS A 76 1.18 5.23 -9.41
C HIS A 76 2.19 5.89 -10.37
N ALA A 77 2.18 7.22 -10.46
CA ALA A 77 3.10 7.95 -11.33
C ALA A 77 4.56 7.59 -11.01
N GLY A 78 5.31 7.09 -12.00
CA GLY A 78 6.72 6.71 -11.84
C GLY A 78 6.97 5.35 -11.18
N VAL A 79 5.94 4.49 -11.07
CA VAL A 79 6.11 3.11 -10.62
C VAL A 79 6.69 2.25 -11.74
N HIS A 80 7.78 1.54 -11.44
CA HIS A 80 8.50 0.66 -12.35
C HIS A 80 8.62 -0.74 -11.76
N ARG A 81 8.30 -1.76 -12.58
CA ARG A 81 8.25 -3.16 -12.14
C ARG A 81 9.58 -3.67 -11.55
N SER A 82 10.70 -3.21 -12.09
CA SER A 82 12.05 -3.66 -11.71
C SER A 82 12.65 -2.92 -10.50
N ASP A 83 11.93 -1.93 -9.97
CA ASP A 83 12.48 -1.00 -8.97
C ASP A 83 11.60 -0.90 -7.72
N ASN A 84 10.46 -0.22 -7.83
CA ASN A 84 9.62 0.18 -6.69
C ASN A 84 8.27 -0.56 -6.63
N PHE A 85 8.10 -1.60 -7.46
CA PHE A 85 6.91 -2.45 -7.44
C PHE A 85 7.23 -3.82 -6.80
N PRO A 86 6.55 -4.20 -5.70
CA PRO A 86 6.85 -5.45 -4.99
C PRO A 86 6.38 -6.71 -5.72
N GLY A 87 5.67 -6.57 -6.85
CA GLY A 87 5.12 -7.69 -7.59
C GLY A 87 3.69 -8.05 -7.16
N ILE A 88 3.02 -8.83 -7.99
CA ILE A 88 1.61 -9.18 -7.80
C ILE A 88 1.41 -10.09 -6.59
N SER A 89 2.29 -11.08 -6.41
CA SER A 89 2.20 -12.01 -5.28
C SER A 89 2.35 -11.29 -3.94
N ALA A 90 3.34 -10.38 -3.84
CA ALA A 90 3.55 -9.61 -2.62
C ALA A 90 2.36 -8.67 -2.35
N LEU A 91 1.82 -7.99 -3.37
CA LEU A 91 0.61 -7.18 -3.22
C LEU A 91 -0.58 -8.00 -2.71
N ARG A 92 -0.76 -9.22 -3.23
CA ARG A 92 -1.80 -10.13 -2.77
C ARG A 92 -1.57 -10.52 -1.31
N SER A 93 -0.35 -10.91 -0.93
CA SER A 93 -0.03 -11.25 0.46
C SER A 93 -0.25 -10.08 1.42
N ILE A 94 0.13 -8.86 1.03
CA ILE A 94 -0.15 -7.63 1.80
C ILE A 94 -1.65 -7.43 1.92
N PHE A 95 -2.41 -7.57 0.84
CA PHE A 95 -3.87 -7.41 0.89
C PHE A 95 -4.54 -8.47 1.77
N GLU A 96 -4.09 -9.72 1.70
CA GLU A 96 -4.58 -10.82 2.52
C GLU A 96 -4.26 -10.61 4.00
N SER A 97 -3.07 -10.10 4.34
CA SER A 97 -2.63 -9.86 5.72
C SER A 97 -3.35 -8.70 6.43
N ILE A 98 -4.00 -7.80 5.69
CA ILE A 98 -4.76 -6.71 6.31
C ILE A 98 -5.91 -7.31 7.15
N PRO A 99 -6.13 -6.86 8.40
CA PRO A 99 -7.26 -7.33 9.21
C PRO A 99 -8.62 -7.06 8.54
N VAL A 100 -9.57 -8.00 8.65
CA VAL A 100 -10.90 -7.91 8.00
C VAL A 100 -11.63 -6.62 8.39
N ASN A 101 -11.61 -6.27 9.68
CA ASN A 101 -12.20 -5.02 10.18
C ASN A 101 -11.61 -3.75 9.53
N ILE A 102 -10.35 -3.77 9.08
CA ILE A 102 -9.76 -2.66 8.32
C ILE A 102 -10.28 -2.67 6.88
N LYS A 103 -10.36 -3.84 6.24
CA LYS A 103 -10.89 -3.97 4.86
C LYS A 103 -12.34 -3.51 4.77
N ASP A 104 -13.17 -3.89 5.74
CA ASP A 104 -14.60 -3.53 5.77
C ASP A 104 -14.84 -2.01 5.89
N ARG A 105 -13.86 -1.27 6.42
CA ARG A 105 -13.91 0.19 6.56
C ARG A 105 -13.27 0.92 5.39
N LEU A 106 -12.65 0.20 4.45
CA LEU A 106 -12.08 0.77 3.24
C LEU A 106 -13.17 0.96 2.20
N GLU A 107 -13.59 2.20 2.00
CA GLU A 107 -14.74 2.50 1.16
C GLU A 107 -14.41 2.70 -0.31
N ALA A 108 -13.22 3.23 -0.59
CA ALA A 108 -12.82 3.59 -1.94
C ALA A 108 -11.29 3.59 -2.05
N VAL A 109 -10.81 3.13 -3.22
CA VAL A 109 -9.42 3.24 -3.63
C VAL A 109 -9.36 4.03 -4.93
N TYR A 110 -8.84 5.24 -4.86
CA TYR A 110 -8.60 6.10 -6.02
C TYR A 110 -7.21 5.82 -6.57
N PHE A 111 -7.15 5.37 -7.82
CA PHE A 111 -5.89 5.05 -8.50
C PHE A 111 -5.49 6.20 -9.43
N LEU A 112 -4.47 6.96 -9.06
CA LEU A 112 -4.01 8.14 -9.80
C LEU A 112 -2.84 7.79 -10.73
N HIS A 113 -2.94 8.25 -11.98
CA HIS A 113 -1.98 8.03 -13.07
C HIS A 113 -1.65 6.55 -13.29
N PRO A 114 -2.65 5.68 -13.52
CA PRO A 114 -2.37 4.29 -13.86
C PRO A 114 -1.65 4.21 -15.21
N GLY A 115 -0.61 3.38 -15.28
CA GLY A 115 0.03 3.02 -16.53
C GLY A 115 -0.82 2.01 -17.31
N ILE A 116 -0.44 1.73 -18.56
CA ILE A 116 -1.14 0.72 -19.38
C ILE A 116 -1.10 -0.65 -18.70
N GLN A 117 0.06 -1.04 -18.16
CA GLN A 117 0.24 -2.31 -17.46
C GLN A 117 -0.63 -2.44 -16.21
N SER A 118 -0.74 -1.38 -15.40
CA SER A 118 -1.57 -1.42 -14.20
C SER A 118 -3.06 -1.44 -14.54
N ARG A 119 -3.49 -0.73 -15.60
CA ARG A 119 -4.87 -0.81 -16.10
C ARG A 119 -5.23 -2.20 -16.58
N LEU A 120 -4.34 -2.82 -17.38
CA LEU A 120 -4.56 -4.19 -17.87
C LEU A 120 -4.61 -5.18 -16.71
N PHE A 121 -3.69 -5.06 -15.75
CA PHE A 121 -3.71 -5.87 -14.53
C PHE A 121 -5.02 -5.74 -13.75
N LEU A 122 -5.51 -4.53 -13.53
CA LEU A 122 -6.79 -4.29 -12.84
C LEU A 122 -7.98 -4.83 -13.64
N ALA A 123 -7.96 -4.75 -14.97
CA ALA A 123 -9.02 -5.31 -15.81
C ALA A 123 -9.04 -6.84 -15.78
N THR A 124 -7.86 -7.48 -15.79
CA THR A 124 -7.74 -8.95 -15.81
C THR A 124 -7.91 -9.58 -14.43
N PHE A 125 -7.27 -9.01 -13.41
CA PHE A 125 -7.18 -9.61 -12.07
C PHE A 125 -7.93 -8.81 -11.00
N GLY A 126 -8.39 -7.60 -11.30
CA GLY A 126 -9.06 -6.76 -10.31
C GLY A 126 -10.33 -7.41 -9.77
N ARG A 127 -11.09 -8.15 -10.60
CA ARG A 127 -12.21 -8.94 -10.09
C ARG A 127 -11.74 -10.01 -9.10
N LEU A 128 -10.71 -10.79 -9.42
CA LEU A 128 -10.24 -11.86 -8.53
C LEU A 128 -9.56 -11.37 -7.23
N LEU A 129 -9.00 -10.16 -7.24
CA LEU A 129 -8.33 -9.57 -6.08
C LEU A 129 -9.26 -8.69 -5.22
N PHE A 130 -10.31 -8.13 -5.81
CA PHE A 130 -11.22 -7.17 -5.14
C PHE A 130 -12.69 -7.62 -5.09
N SER A 131 -13.08 -8.72 -5.75
CA SER A 131 -14.33 -9.41 -5.41
C SER A 131 -14.06 -10.21 -4.14
N GLY A 132 -14.43 -9.64 -2.99
CA GLY A 132 -14.79 -10.48 -1.86
C GLY A 132 -15.82 -11.49 -2.36
N GLY A 133 -15.65 -12.76 -1.98
CA GLY A 133 -16.72 -13.74 -2.11
C GLY A 133 -18.00 -13.26 -1.43
#